data_AF-A0A9E5FJC7-F1
#
_entry.id   AF-A0A9E5FJC7-F1
#
_cell.length_a   1.000
_cell.length_b   1.000
_cell.length_c   1.000
_cell.angle_alpha   90.00
_cell.angle_beta   90.00
_cell.angle_gamma   90.00
#
_symmetry.space_group_name_H-M   'P 1'
#
loop_
_entity.id
_entity.type
_entity.pdbx_description
1 polymer ?
#
loop_
_entity_poly.entity_id
_entity_poly.type
_entity_poly.pdbx_seq_one_letter_code
_entity_poly.pdbx_strand_id
1 'polypeptide(L)'
;MKKSFFVLCLCTLALFGCKKYPEGGLHKLSKQHIYGTWKLKEYYLNNFDYSNEIWVVNLKETFNEGGGFNRNYVDTAGIYHSHDGGWDIAGDKEVLKIFTDSTYKITPTATVLATNFTLQRLTKDELWYSFSAANGTHELHFSK
;
A
#
# COMPACT_ATOMS: atom_id res chain seq x y z
N MET A 1 -54.27 10.33 34.05
CA MET A 1 -53.41 11.37 33.43
C MET A 1 -52.30 10.67 32.65
N LYS A 2 -52.11 11.10 31.39
CA LYS A 2 -50.97 10.94 30.46
C LYS A 2 -49.77 10.12 31.02
N LYS A 3 -49.20 9.17 30.27
CA LYS A 3 -48.31 9.51 29.16
C LYS A 3 -48.07 8.31 28.24
N SER A 4 -48.32 8.55 26.96
CA SER A 4 -47.78 7.81 25.81
C SER A 4 -46.26 7.64 25.96
N PHE A 5 -45.74 6.43 25.76
CA PHE A 5 -44.31 6.22 25.55
C PHE A 5 -44.08 5.88 24.08
N PHE A 6 -43.51 6.88 23.42
CA PHE A 6 -43.18 6.98 22.02
C PHE A 6 -42.12 5.93 21.67
N VAL A 7 -42.40 5.11 20.65
CA VAL A 7 -41.42 4.26 19.98
C VAL A 7 -40.40 5.17 19.31
N LEU A 8 -39.18 5.24 19.85
CA LEU A 8 -38.07 5.91 19.18
C LEU A 8 -37.19 4.86 18.51
N CYS A 9 -37.55 4.58 17.25
CA CYS A 9 -36.74 3.91 16.26
C CYS A 9 -35.49 4.76 16.01
N LEU A 10 -34.39 4.47 16.72
CA LEU A 10 -33.11 5.15 16.48
C LEU A 10 -32.34 4.36 15.44
N CYS A 11 -32.42 4.85 14.19
CA CYS A 11 -31.66 4.40 13.04
C CYS A 11 -30.17 4.24 13.40
N THR A 12 -29.73 2.99 13.55
CA THR A 12 -28.33 2.63 13.36
C THR A 12 -28.02 2.72 11.87
N LEU A 13 -27.89 3.96 11.36
CA LEU A 13 -27.12 4.23 10.16
C LEU A 13 -25.66 3.94 10.50
N ALA A 14 -25.32 2.64 10.50
CA ALA A 14 -23.95 2.21 10.44
C ALA A 14 -23.35 2.88 9.20
N LEU A 15 -22.42 3.79 9.46
CA LEU A 15 -21.62 4.53 8.49
C LEU A 15 -20.74 3.54 7.72
N PHE A 16 -21.34 2.77 6.82
CA PHE A 16 -20.61 2.09 5.74
C PHE A 16 -20.23 3.15 4.72
N GLY A 17 -19.28 4.03 5.09
CA GLY A 17 -18.46 4.66 4.06
C GLY A 17 -17.86 3.52 3.25
N CYS A 18 -18.19 3.43 1.96
CA CYS A 18 -17.71 2.38 1.07
C CYS A 18 -16.18 2.37 1.02
N LYS A 19 -15.55 1.71 1.98
CA LYS A 19 -14.13 1.37 1.96
C LYS A 19 -13.98 0.33 0.86
N LYS A 20 -13.21 0.66 -0.17
CA LYS A 20 -12.94 -0.27 -1.26
C LYS A 20 -11.79 -1.22 -0.89
N TYR A 21 -10.76 -0.69 -0.24
CA TYR A 21 -9.64 -1.50 0.21
C TYR A 21 -9.93 -2.07 1.61
N PRO A 22 -9.46 -3.30 1.93
CA PRO A 22 -9.71 -3.94 3.22
C PRO A 22 -9.36 -3.03 4.40
N GLU A 23 -8.25 -2.31 4.29
CA GLU A 23 -7.72 -1.45 5.34
C GLU A 23 -8.03 0.04 5.13
N GLY A 24 -8.88 0.37 4.15
CA GLY A 24 -9.47 1.70 3.97
C GLY A 24 -8.93 2.52 2.79
N GLY A 25 -9.70 3.54 2.42
CA GLY A 25 -9.45 4.41 1.25
C GLY A 25 -10.66 4.49 0.33
N LEU A 26 -10.73 5.58 -0.46
CA LEU A 26 -11.87 5.89 -1.32
C LEU A 26 -11.53 5.72 -2.80
N HIS A 27 -12.36 4.94 -3.52
CA HIS A 27 -12.20 4.65 -4.94
C HIS A 27 -12.06 5.90 -5.84
N LYS A 28 -12.76 6.99 -5.49
CA LYS A 28 -12.75 8.23 -6.29
C LYS A 28 -11.40 8.96 -6.21
N LEU A 29 -10.66 8.76 -5.13
CA LEU A 29 -9.46 9.54 -4.82
C LEU A 29 -8.16 8.75 -4.99
N SER A 30 -8.21 7.45 -5.31
CA SER A 30 -7.01 6.60 -5.37
C SER A 30 -5.91 7.15 -6.30
N LYS A 31 -6.26 7.58 -7.52
CA LYS A 31 -5.28 8.21 -8.43
C LYS A 31 -4.65 9.48 -7.84
N GLN A 32 -5.45 10.32 -7.18
CA GLN A 32 -4.94 11.55 -6.55
C GLN A 32 -4.08 11.25 -5.32
N HIS A 33 -4.47 10.25 -4.53
CA HIS A 33 -3.82 9.90 -3.28
C HIS A 33 -2.46 9.24 -3.50
N ILE A 34 -2.33 8.37 -4.51
CA ILE A 34 -1.07 7.66 -4.78
C ILE A 34 0.06 8.59 -5.24
N TYR A 35 -0.25 9.76 -5.79
CA TYR A 35 0.78 10.69 -6.27
C TYR A 35 1.73 11.14 -5.15
N GLY A 36 3.00 11.29 -5.51
CA GLY A 36 4.08 11.75 -4.64
C GLY A 36 5.01 10.63 -4.18
N THR A 37 5.86 10.97 -3.21
CA THR A 37 6.89 10.08 -2.68
C THR A 37 6.44 9.42 -1.38
N TRP A 38 6.63 8.11 -1.32
CA TRP A 38 6.25 7.22 -0.24
C TRP A 38 7.51 6.56 0.32
N LYS A 39 7.66 6.55 1.64
CA LYS A 39 8.78 5.92 2.35
C LYS A 39 8.29 4.65 3.00
N LEU A 40 9.00 3.54 2.79
CA LEU A 40 8.72 2.28 3.47
C LEU A 40 8.86 2.48 4.98
N LYS A 41 7.90 1.98 5.73
CA LYS A 41 7.86 2.02 7.20
C LYS A 41 7.86 0.64 7.79
N GLU A 42 7.01 -0.23 7.28
CA GLU A 42 6.79 -1.55 7.85
C GLU A 42 6.76 -2.60 6.75
N TYR A 43 7.15 -3.81 7.14
CA TYR A 43 7.12 -4.98 6.27
C TYR A 43 6.58 -6.17 7.04
N TYR A 44 5.58 -6.84 6.46
CA TYR A 44 4.98 -8.03 7.04
C TYR A 44 5.10 -9.22 6.08
N LEU A 45 5.31 -10.40 6.67
CA LEU A 45 5.27 -11.68 5.96
C LEU A 45 4.30 -12.59 6.70
N ASN A 46 3.25 -13.03 6.02
CA ASN A 46 2.16 -13.83 6.60
C ASN A 46 1.58 -13.17 7.88
N ASN A 47 1.41 -11.85 7.84
CA ASN A 47 0.93 -11.00 8.94
C ASN A 47 1.84 -10.93 10.17
N PHE A 48 3.06 -11.49 10.10
CA PHE A 48 4.10 -11.26 11.12
C PHE A 48 4.93 -10.03 10.74
N ASP A 49 5.24 -9.20 11.73
CA ASP A 49 6.05 -8.00 11.56
C ASP A 49 7.54 -8.36 11.45
N TYR A 50 8.16 -7.95 10.33
CA TYR A 50 9.57 -8.11 10.02
C TYR A 50 10.26 -6.75 9.77
N SER A 51 9.68 -5.66 10.27
CA SER A 51 10.17 -4.29 10.01
C SER A 51 11.59 -4.06 10.52
N ASN A 52 12.01 -4.77 11.58
CA ASN A 52 13.38 -4.72 12.11
C ASN A 52 14.40 -5.52 11.28
N GLU A 53 13.95 -6.27 10.26
CA GLU A 53 14.79 -7.11 9.40
C GLU A 53 14.93 -6.55 7.98
N ILE A 54 14.42 -5.33 7.72
CA ILE A 54 14.48 -4.69 6.41
C ILE A 54 15.94 -4.41 6.00
N TRP A 55 16.34 -4.91 4.84
CA TRP A 55 17.68 -4.78 4.26
C TRP A 55 17.83 -3.61 3.26
N VAL A 56 16.71 -2.97 2.91
CA VAL A 56 16.67 -1.81 2.02
C VAL A 56 16.44 -0.53 2.81
N VAL A 57 17.52 0.20 3.05
CA VAL A 57 17.51 1.42 3.86
C VAL A 57 16.92 2.57 3.04
N ASN A 58 16.05 3.35 3.67
CA ASN A 58 15.41 4.53 3.09
C ASN A 58 14.67 4.24 1.77
N LEU A 59 14.06 3.05 1.63
CA LEU A 59 13.30 2.73 0.43
C LEU A 59 12.19 3.75 0.21
N LYS A 60 12.22 4.37 -0.97
CA LYS A 60 11.23 5.33 -1.44
C LYS A 60 10.66 4.94 -2.78
N GLU A 61 9.38 5.21 -2.96
CA GLU A 61 8.67 5.06 -4.23
C GLU A 61 7.97 6.37 -4.57
N THR A 62 8.20 6.87 -5.78
CA THR A 62 7.57 8.10 -6.27
C THR A 62 6.66 7.78 -7.43
N PHE A 63 5.37 8.10 -7.28
CA PHE A 63 4.36 7.95 -8.32
C PHE A 63 4.03 9.34 -8.88
N ASN A 64 4.46 9.61 -10.09
CA ASN A 64 4.24 10.89 -10.76
C ASN A 64 2.90 10.91 -11.50
N GLU A 65 2.33 12.11 -11.62
CA GLU A 65 1.26 12.36 -12.58
C GLU A 65 1.74 11.99 -14.00
N GLY A 66 0.86 11.40 -14.80
CA GLY A 66 1.23 10.90 -16.14
C GLY A 66 1.84 9.49 -16.16
N GLY A 67 1.94 8.80 -15.02
CA GLY A 67 2.28 7.38 -14.95
C GLY A 67 3.77 7.06 -14.79
N GLY A 68 4.62 8.06 -14.56
CA GLY A 68 6.05 7.84 -14.26
C GLY A 68 6.25 7.32 -12.84
N PHE A 69 7.17 6.36 -12.67
CA PHE A 69 7.53 5.74 -11.40
C PHE A 69 9.04 5.83 -11.17
N ASN A 70 9.45 6.05 -9.92
CA ASN A 70 10.84 5.87 -9.48
C ASN A 70 10.88 5.14 -8.13
N ARG A 71 11.74 4.14 -8.00
CA ARG A 71 12.10 3.50 -6.72
C ARG A 71 13.56 3.72 -6.42
N ASN A 72 13.87 4.16 -5.20
CA ASN A 72 15.25 4.27 -4.73
C ASN A 72 15.42 3.73 -3.32
N TYR A 73 16.61 3.20 -3.03
CA TYR A 73 17.00 2.68 -1.72
C TYR A 73 18.53 2.54 -1.63
N VAL A 74 19.04 2.28 -0.42
CA VAL A 74 20.42 1.86 -0.18
C VAL A 74 20.41 0.42 0.30
N ASP A 75 21.23 -0.45 -0.29
CA ASP A 75 21.32 -1.85 0.12
C ASP A 75 22.24 -2.07 1.33
N THR A 76 22.38 -3.32 1.76
CA THR A 76 23.24 -3.70 2.89
C THR A 76 24.74 -3.51 2.63
N ALA A 77 25.16 -3.33 1.37
CA ALA A 77 26.53 -2.98 1.00
C ALA A 77 26.75 -1.45 0.98
N GLY A 78 25.72 -0.65 1.25
CA GLY A 78 25.78 0.80 1.20
C GLY A 78 25.67 1.36 -0.22
N ILE A 79 25.28 0.55 -1.21
CA ILE A 79 25.15 0.96 -2.60
C ILE A 79 23.76 1.59 -2.81
N TYR A 80 23.73 2.76 -3.42
CA TYR A 80 22.50 3.42 -3.82
C TYR A 80 21.96 2.82 -5.11
N HIS A 81 20.67 2.50 -5.12
CA HIS A 81 19.94 1.98 -6.27
C HIS A 81 18.81 2.93 -6.64
N SER A 82 18.58 3.13 -7.95
CA SER A 82 17.47 3.91 -8.49
C SER A 82 16.93 3.21 -9.74
N HIS A 83 15.62 2.97 -9.76
CA HIS A 83 14.93 2.26 -10.83
C HIS A 83 13.76 3.10 -11.30
N ASP A 84 13.78 3.50 -12.57
CA ASP A 84 12.71 4.25 -13.22
C ASP A 84 11.81 3.32 -14.04
N GLY A 85 10.53 3.67 -14.12
CA GLY A 85 9.58 2.93 -14.95
C GLY A 85 8.21 3.57 -15.01
N GLY A 86 7.20 2.73 -15.25
CA GLY A 86 5.80 3.13 -15.28
C GLY A 86 5.00 2.60 -14.10
N TRP A 87 3.83 3.19 -13.85
CA TRP A 87 2.82 2.60 -12.98
C TRP A 87 1.40 2.80 -13.49
N ASP A 88 0.49 1.94 -13.07
CA ASP A 88 -0.95 2.10 -13.27
C ASP A 88 -1.75 1.48 -12.12
N ILE A 89 -2.99 1.93 -11.95
CA ILE A 89 -3.96 1.34 -11.02
C ILE A 89 -5.08 0.69 -11.84
N ALA A 90 -5.07 -0.64 -11.93
CA ALA A 90 -5.97 -1.47 -12.73
C ALA A 90 -6.95 -2.27 -11.87
N GLY A 91 -7.77 -3.13 -12.50
CA GLY A 91 -8.68 -4.07 -11.81
C GLY A 91 -9.63 -3.34 -10.86
N ASP A 92 -10.46 -2.46 -11.42
CA ASP A 92 -11.35 -1.55 -10.67
C ASP A 92 -10.65 -0.68 -9.62
N LYS A 93 -9.33 -0.48 -9.78
CA LYS A 93 -8.45 0.23 -8.86
C LYS A 93 -7.98 -0.53 -7.62
N GLU A 94 -7.94 -1.86 -7.70
CA GLU A 94 -7.43 -2.74 -6.63
C GLU A 94 -6.00 -3.19 -6.89
N VAL A 95 -5.56 -3.17 -8.14
CA VAL A 95 -4.24 -3.67 -8.52
C VAL A 95 -3.33 -2.51 -8.87
N LEU A 96 -2.28 -2.31 -8.09
CA LEU A 96 -1.16 -1.45 -8.43
C LEU A 96 -0.20 -2.22 -9.33
N LYS A 97 0.02 -1.72 -10.54
CA LYS A 97 0.99 -2.26 -11.49
C LYS A 97 2.21 -1.36 -11.51
N ILE A 98 3.40 -1.95 -11.42
CA ILE A 98 4.69 -1.28 -11.51
C ILE A 98 5.49 -1.93 -12.64
N PHE A 99 5.85 -1.13 -13.65
CA PHE A 99 6.53 -1.54 -14.87
C PHE A 99 7.99 -1.09 -14.83
N THR A 100 8.78 -1.66 -13.94
CA THR A 100 10.24 -1.48 -13.86
C THR A 100 10.91 -2.79 -13.50
N ASP A 101 12.09 -3.06 -14.06
CA ASP A 101 12.99 -4.06 -13.49
C ASP A 101 13.49 -3.49 -12.16
N SER A 102 12.99 -4.05 -11.07
CA SER A 102 13.17 -3.48 -9.73
C SER A 102 13.14 -4.58 -8.69
N THR A 103 13.68 -5.74 -9.04
CA THR A 103 13.84 -6.84 -8.10
C THR A 103 14.79 -6.40 -6.99
N TYR A 104 14.36 -6.49 -5.73
CA TYR A 104 15.22 -6.21 -4.59
C TYR A 104 14.97 -7.18 -3.45
N LYS A 105 16.02 -7.40 -2.66
CA LYS A 105 15.98 -8.24 -1.47
C LYS A 105 15.52 -7.39 -0.28
N ILE A 106 14.31 -7.65 0.24
CA ILE A 106 13.72 -6.84 1.32
C ILE A 106 14.18 -7.32 2.71
N THR A 107 14.40 -8.61 2.89
CA THR A 107 14.95 -9.22 4.12
C THR A 107 15.96 -10.31 3.74
N PRO A 108 16.70 -10.94 4.69
CA PRO A 108 17.64 -12.02 4.36
C PRO A 108 17.02 -13.18 3.57
N THR A 109 15.71 -13.40 3.73
CA THR A 109 14.97 -14.56 3.21
C THR A 109 13.88 -14.21 2.19
N ALA A 110 13.62 -12.92 1.93
CA ALA A 110 12.56 -12.49 1.03
C ALA A 110 13.05 -11.51 -0.05
N THR A 111 12.53 -11.72 -1.26
CA THR A 111 12.80 -10.90 -2.44
C THR A 111 11.48 -10.40 -3.01
N VAL A 112 11.41 -9.12 -3.33
CA VAL A 112 10.29 -8.50 -4.03
C VAL A 112 10.52 -8.69 -5.54
N LEU A 113 9.74 -9.57 -6.14
CA LEU A 113 9.79 -9.92 -7.58
C LEU A 113 8.51 -9.53 -8.33
N ALA A 114 7.52 -9.02 -7.62
CA ALA A 114 6.20 -8.74 -8.16
C ALA A 114 6.17 -7.41 -8.92
N THR A 115 5.38 -7.39 -9.99
CA THR A 115 5.03 -6.17 -10.75
C THR A 115 3.54 -5.82 -10.60
N ASN A 116 2.76 -6.71 -9.99
CA ASN A 116 1.35 -6.51 -9.68
C ASN A 116 1.17 -6.69 -8.18
N PHE A 117 0.58 -5.69 -7.54
CA PHE A 117 0.35 -5.64 -6.11
C PHE A 117 -1.13 -5.38 -5.83
N THR A 118 -1.68 -6.02 -4.82
CA THR A 118 -3.02 -5.74 -4.33
C THR A 118 -2.95 -4.57 -3.37
N LEU A 119 -3.65 -3.48 -3.67
CA LEU A 119 -3.79 -2.33 -2.78
C LEU A 119 -4.63 -2.73 -1.56
N GLN A 120 -4.05 -2.57 -0.37
CA GLN A 120 -4.70 -2.86 0.92
C GLN A 120 -5.19 -1.59 1.60
N ARG A 121 -4.47 -0.48 1.40
CA ARG A 121 -4.85 0.85 1.90
C ARG A 121 -4.33 1.94 0.98
N LEU A 122 -5.16 2.96 0.74
CA LEU A 122 -4.73 4.15 0.00
C LEU A 122 -5.44 5.41 0.50
N THR A 123 -4.77 6.12 1.39
CA THR A 123 -5.18 7.42 1.93
C THR A 123 -4.23 8.51 1.45
N LYS A 124 -4.43 9.75 1.90
CA LYS A 124 -3.50 10.85 1.59
C LYS A 124 -2.09 10.65 2.20
N ASP A 125 -2.00 9.88 3.29
CA ASP A 125 -0.78 9.74 4.11
C ASP A 125 -0.27 8.30 4.20
N GLU A 126 -1.07 7.30 3.78
CA GLU A 126 -0.72 5.87 3.86
C GLU A 126 -0.99 5.14 2.54
N LEU A 127 -0.01 4.34 2.12
CA LEU A 127 -0.07 3.44 0.98
C LEU A 127 0.37 2.05 1.44
N TRP A 128 -0.55 1.10 1.43
CA TRP A 128 -0.27 -0.30 1.76
C TRP A 128 -0.60 -1.16 0.56
N TYR A 129 0.31 -2.06 0.22
CA TYR A 129 0.06 -3.04 -0.83
C TYR A 129 0.69 -4.38 -0.48
N SER A 130 0.16 -5.44 -1.07
CA SER A 130 0.63 -6.80 -0.86
C SER A 130 0.87 -7.56 -2.16
N PHE A 131 1.70 -8.59 -2.09
CA PHE A 131 1.90 -9.57 -3.16
C PHE A 131 2.16 -10.96 -2.56
N SER A 132 1.89 -12.00 -3.33
CA SER A 132 2.16 -13.38 -2.90
C SER A 132 3.38 -13.94 -3.62
N ALA A 133 4.22 -14.66 -2.88
CA ALA A 133 5.37 -15.40 -3.37
C ALA A 133 5.40 -16.80 -2.74
N ALA A 134 6.40 -17.62 -3.09
CA ALA A 134 6.48 -19.01 -2.65
C ALA A 134 6.50 -19.20 -1.12
N ASN A 135 7.03 -18.22 -0.38
CA ASN A 135 7.12 -18.21 1.08
C ASN A 135 5.93 -17.52 1.78
N GLY A 136 4.93 -17.05 1.02
CA GLY A 136 3.67 -16.54 1.56
C GLY A 136 3.24 -15.18 1.02
N THR A 137 2.44 -14.48 1.82
CA THR A 137 1.95 -13.14 1.47
C THR A 137 2.83 -12.09 2.13
N HIS A 138 3.34 -11.19 1.29
CA HIS A 138 4.14 -10.05 1.69
C HIS A 138 3.28 -8.80 1.67
N GLU A 139 3.47 -7.94 2.66
CA GLU A 139 2.78 -6.65 2.75
C GLU A 139 3.79 -5.56 3.08
N LEU A 140 3.69 -4.43 2.37
CA LEU A 140 4.57 -3.28 2.52
C LEU A 140 3.73 -2.06 2.87
N HIS A 141 4.08 -1.40 3.97
CA HIS A 141 3.40 -0.20 4.42
C HIS A 141 4.30 1.02 4.23
N PHE A 142 3.75 2.01 3.54
CA PHE A 142 4.44 3.26 3.27
C PHE A 142 3.69 4.46 3.86
N SER A 143 4.46 5.50 4.16
CA SER A 143 3.93 6.82 4.51
C SER A 143 4.60 7.94 3.70
N LYS A 144 3.94 9.09 3.57
CA LYS A 144 4.58 10.31 3.02
C LYS A 144 5.59 10.91 4.03
#